data_AF-A0A8B3RX14-F1
#
_entry.id   AF-A0A8B3RX14-F1
#
_cell.length_a   1.000
_cell.length_b   1.000
_cell.length_c   1.000
_cell.angle_alpha   90.00
_cell.angle_beta   90.00
_cell.angle_gamma   90.00
#
_symmetry.space_group_name_H-M   'P 1'
#
loop_
_entity.id
_entity.type
_entity.pdbx_description
1 polymer ?
#
loop_
_entity_poly.entity_id
_entity_poly.type
_entity_poly.pdbx_seq_one_letter_code
_entity_poly.pdbx_strand_id
1 'polypeptide(L)' 'MKQGVADIKLIKEILEKCTANAIASGTGLSLSTVKKLKSGERSVEKLNLGDAIRVTEFAMKNRTAKIEIWK' A
#
# COMPACT_ATOMS: atom_id res chain seq x y z
N MET A 1 14.05 15.72 6.24
CA MET A 1 13.33 14.88 5.25
C MET A 1 12.86 13.64 5.96
N LYS A 2 11.55 13.40 6.13
CA LYS A 2 11.07 12.14 6.72
C LYS A 2 11.38 11.03 5.71
N GLN A 3 12.31 10.15 6.04
CA GLN A 3 12.65 8.98 5.22
C GLN A 3 11.43 8.07 5.16
N GLY A 4 10.66 8.18 4.08
CA GLY A 4 9.60 7.22 3.79
C GLY A 4 10.25 5.87 3.48
N VAL A 5 9.87 4.84 4.22
CA VAL A 5 10.32 3.47 3.96
C VAL A 5 9.32 2.84 3.00
N ALA A 6 9.81 2.34 1.87
CA ALA A 6 9.03 1.50 0.97
C ALA A 6 9.14 0.05 1.43
N ASP A 7 8.03 -0.53 1.90
CA ASP A 7 7.97 -1.93 2.32
C ASP A 7 7.10 -2.72 1.34
N ILE A 8 7.75 -3.55 0.53
CA ILE A 8 7.12 -4.37 -0.51
C ILE A 8 6.14 -5.38 0.10
N LYS A 9 6.43 -5.95 1.28
CA LYS A 9 5.54 -6.93 1.92
C LYS A 9 4.25 -6.25 2.35
N LEU A 10 4.35 -5.09 2.99
CA LEU A 10 3.19 -4.27 3.37
C LEU A 10 2.36 -3.84 2.16
N ILE A 11 3.01 -3.45 1.07
CA ILE A 11 2.33 -3.07 -0.17
C ILE A 11 1.54 -4.26 -0.73
N LYS A 12 2.14 -5.46 -0.78
CA LYS A 12 1.43 -6.67 -1.23
C LYS A 12 0.25 -6.99 -0.31
N GLU A 13 0.46 -6.94 1.01
CA GLU A 13 -0.58 -7.22 2.00
C GLU A 13 -1.80 -6.28 1.86
N ILE A 14 -1.56 -4.97 1.68
CA ILE A 14 -2.65 -3.99 1.52
C ILE A 14 -3.32 -4.10 0.15
N LEU A 15 -2.56 -4.45 -0.89
CA LEU A 15 -3.11 -4.71 -2.21
C LEU A 15 -4.05 -5.92 -2.19
N GLU A 16 -3.82 -6.93 -1.35
CA GLU A 16 -4.76 -8.04 -1.18
C GLU A 16 -5.98 -7.62 -0.34
N LYS A 17 -5.76 -6.97 0.81
CA LYS A 17 -6.81 -6.67 1.80
C LYS A 17 -7.76 -5.53 1.43
N CYS A 18 -7.29 -4.50 0.71
CA CYS A 18 -8.09 -3.32 0.40
C CYS A 18 -8.61 -3.31 -1.05
N THR A 19 -9.71 -2.58 -1.27
CA THR A 19 -10.24 -2.35 -2.62
C THR A 19 -9.34 -1.37 -3.39
N ALA A 20 -9.32 -1.49 -4.71
CA ALA A 20 -8.52 -0.61 -5.55
C ALA A 20 -8.92 0.88 -5.38
N ASN A 21 -10.21 1.16 -5.16
CA ASN A 21 -10.72 2.50 -4.91
C ASN A 21 -10.17 3.09 -3.60
N ALA A 22 -10.14 2.31 -2.52
CA ALA A 22 -9.65 2.77 -1.22
C ALA A 22 -8.16 3.10 -1.28
N ILE A 23 -7.37 2.24 -1.92
CA ILE A 23 -5.93 2.46 -2.09
C ILE A 23 -5.69 3.68 -2.99
N ALA A 24 -6.38 3.81 -4.12
CA ALA A 24 -6.23 4.94 -5.02
C ALA A 24 -6.53 6.28 -4.31
N SER A 25 -7.64 6.34 -3.57
CA SER A 25 -8.04 7.52 -2.80
C SER A 25 -7.02 7.87 -1.70
N GLY A 26 -6.54 6.86 -0.96
CA GLY A 26 -5.63 7.08 0.16
C GLY A 26 -4.15 7.28 -0.20
N THR A 27 -3.73 6.88 -1.41
CA THR A 27 -2.33 6.97 -1.86
C THR A 27 -2.12 8.05 -2.94
N GLY A 28 -3.20 8.57 -3.54
CA GLY A 28 -3.12 9.47 -4.69
C GLY A 28 -2.71 8.79 -6.01
N LEU A 29 -2.65 7.46 -6.03
CA LEU A 29 -2.39 6.69 -7.25
C LEU A 29 -3.63 6.63 -8.14
N SER A 30 -3.40 6.54 -9.45
CA SER A 30 -4.51 6.31 -10.38
C SER A 30 -5.15 4.94 -10.12
N LEU A 31 -6.47 4.88 -10.25
CA LEU A 31 -7.22 3.63 -10.09
C LEU A 31 -6.71 2.53 -11.04
N SER A 32 -6.35 2.91 -12.27
CA SER A 32 -5.79 1.99 -13.27
C SER A 32 -4.47 1.39 -12.79
N THR A 33 -3.58 2.21 -12.23
CA THR A 33 -2.31 1.74 -11.65
C THR A 33 -2.54 0.74 -10.52
N VAL A 34 -3.45 1.05 -9.58
CA VAL A 34 -3.77 0.16 -8.48
C VAL A 34 -4.37 -1.17 -8.96
N LYS A 35 -5.26 -1.13 -9.96
CA LYS A 35 -5.83 -2.34 -10.56
C LYS A 35 -4.75 -3.22 -11.20
N LYS A 36 -3.81 -2.63 -11.95
CA LYS A 36 -2.69 -3.36 -12.57
C LYS A 36 -1.75 -3.99 -11.53
N LEU A 37 -1.58 -3.34 -10.38
CA LEU A 37 -0.80 -3.89 -9.27
C LEU A 37 -1.53 -5.07 -8.61
N LYS A 38 -2.85 -4.96 -8.41
CA LYS A 38 -3.67 -6.06 -7.88
C LYS A 38 -3.76 -7.24 -8.85
N SER A 39 -3.85 -7.00 -10.15
CA SER A 39 -3.93 -8.07 -11.16
C SER A 39 -2.59 -8.75 -11.42
N GLY A 40 -1.49 -8.22 -10.91
CA GLY A 40 -0.13 -8.72 -11.20
C GLY A 40 0.39 -8.34 -12.59
N GLU A 41 -0.38 -7.60 -13.41
CA GLU A 41 0.08 -7.06 -14.69
C GLU A 41 1.28 -6.12 -14.51
N ARG A 42 1.32 -5.41 -13.37
CA ARG A 42 2.44 -4.57 -12.97
C ARG A 42 3.07 -5.11 -11.69
N SER A 43 4.37 -5.38 -11.73
CA SER A 43 5.15 -5.76 -10.54
C SER A 43 5.27 -4.58 -9.57
N VAL A 44 5.05 -4.84 -8.28
CA VAL A 44 5.27 -3.89 -7.18
C VAL A 44 6.73 -3.40 -7.11
N GLU A 45 7.67 -4.25 -7.54
CA GLU A 45 9.10 -3.93 -7.58
C GLU A 45 9.46 -2.88 -8.64
N LYS A 46 8.59 -2.69 -9.64
CA LYS A 46 8.74 -1.67 -10.69
C LYS A 46 7.95 -0.39 -10.37
N LEU A 47 7.49 -0.25 -9.12
CA LEU A 47 6.83 0.97 -8.67
C LEU A 47 7.88 2.04 -8.36
N ASN A 48 7.55 3.30 -8.65
CA ASN A 48 8.43 4.40 -8.25
C ASN A 48 8.56 4.45 -6.73
N LEU A 49 9.74 4.80 -6.23
CA LEU A 49 9.99 4.86 -4.78
C LEU A 49 8.97 5.76 -4.05
N GLY A 50 8.63 6.91 -4.62
CA GLY A 50 7.63 7.82 -4.05
C GLY A 50 6.23 7.22 -3.97
N ASP A 51 5.84 6.45 -5.00
CA ASP A 51 4.55 5.76 -5.01
C ASP A 51 4.55 4.59 -4.02
N ALA A 52 5.67 3.87 -3.92
CA ALA A 52 5.82 2.76 -2.99
C ALA A 52 5.73 3.25 -1.55
N ILE A 53 6.40 4.36 -1.22
CA ILE A 53 6.30 5.02 0.08
C ILE A 53 4.86 5.38 0.40
N ARG A 54 4.11 6.01 -0.52
CA ARG A 54 2.71 6.39 -0.29
C ARG A 54 1.82 5.18 0.00
N VAL A 55 2.02 4.09 -0.75
CA VAL A 55 1.26 2.85 -0.53
C VAL A 55 1.63 2.21 0.81
N THR A 56 2.91 2.23 1.19
CA THR A 56 3.34 1.78 2.53
C THR A 56 2.77 2.66 3.63
N GLU A 57 2.75 3.98 3.49
CA GLU A 57 2.14 4.91 4.45
C GLU A 57 0.63 4.68 4.59
N PHE A 58 -0.06 4.43 3.47
CA PHE A 58 -1.47 4.03 3.49
C PHE A 58 -1.65 2.69 4.22
N ALA A 59 -0.82 1.70 3.94
CA ALA A 59 -0.85 0.40 4.62
C ALA A 59 -0.58 0.52 6.13
N MET A 60 0.35 1.39 6.53
CA MET A 60 0.65 1.68 7.94
C MET A 60 -0.53 2.35 8.65
N LYS A 61 -1.22 3.30 8.01
CA LYS A 61 -2.42 3.94 8.55
C LYS A 61 -3.62 3.00 8.64
N ASN A 62 -3.74 2.06 7.69
CA ASN A 62 -4.81 1.08 7.64
C ASN A 62 -4.49 -0.25 8.34
N ARG A 63 -3.26 -0.41 8.86
CA ARG A 63 -3.00 -1.45 9.85
C ARG A 63 -3.79 -1.05 11.08
N THR A 64 -4.90 -1.75 11.31
CA THR A 64 -5.51 -1.85 12.62
C THR A 64 -4.37 -2.10 13.59
N ALA A 65 -4.08 -1.13 14.45
CA ALA A 65 -3.21 -1.35 15.59
C ALA A 65 -3.73 -2.62 16.25
N LYS A 66 -2.96 -3.70 16.15
CA LYS A 66 -3.29 -4.95 16.82
C LYS A 66 -3.08 -4.62 18.29
N ILE A 67 -4.12 -4.10 18.94
CA ILE A 67 -4.13 -3.91 20.38
C ILE A 67 -4.17 -5.33 20.93
N GLU A 68 -3.01 -5.90 21.17
CA GLU A 68 -2.89 -7.15 21.91
C GLU A 68 -3.22 -6.80 23.36
N ILE A 69 -4.49 -6.97 23.73
CA ILE A 69 -4.92 -6.90 25.13
C ILE A 69 -4.38 -8.17 25.77
N TRP A 70 -3.28 -8.05 26.52
CA TRP A 70 -2.79 -9.11 27.40
C TRP A 70 -3.85 -9.31 28.49
N LYS A 71 -4.35 -10.54 28.63
CA LYS A 71 -5.29 -10.94 29.68
C LYS A 71 -4.58 -11.87 30.66
#